data_AF-A0A2T3NHG7-F1
#
_entry.id   AF-A0A2T3NHG7-F1
#
_cell.length_a   1.000
_cell.length_b   1.000
_cell.length_c   1.000
_cell.angle_alpha   90.00
_cell.angle_beta   90.00
_cell.angle_gamma   90.00
#
_symmetry.space_group_name_H-M   'P 1'
#
loop_
_entity.id
_entity.type
_entity.pdbx_description
1 polymer ?
#
loop_
_entity_poly.entity_id
_entity_poly.type
_entity_poly.pdbx_seq_one_letter_code
_entity_poly.pdbx_strand_id
1 'polypeptide(L)'
;MKRRKSRAKESSSPLVQHEQVSMFSPRRLVTLAGIIIAVLVAQVGYFYWQLNQGQMDSLSVQKQLDEYEQQLLDKQALIDEFQQQLSSKQAQLEEQQLVIDELDERLIVLDEQSVFFKQEINATSTLLVDKNSEIADLEKQFADSQKALKKKSSQLYSLQRRFEKDLNSAIAKERRKLNHSQLMVDQELAQLKSQEAEISAKISDVDEWERKREEFEKLYATSALEKQNEERVSNLMDQFNELRVDLDVVNECDKDYLYRYNEAKSLLNHIRTFIQKYEMKEEFYYYVISNDSMINSQNRKLCVAN
;
A
#
# COMPACT_ATOMS: atom_id res chain seq x y z
N MET A 1 11.58 -2.09 -63.03
CA MET A 1 13.04 -1.82 -63.05
C MET A 1 13.63 -2.43 -61.78
N LYS A 2 14.65 -3.28 -61.71
CA LYS A 2 15.71 -3.77 -62.60
C LYS A 2 15.88 -5.28 -62.32
N ARG A 3 16.01 -6.09 -63.37
CA ARG A 3 16.42 -7.49 -63.31
C ARG A 3 17.92 -7.57 -63.03
N ARG A 4 18.36 -8.44 -62.13
CA ARG A 4 19.72 -9.01 -62.15
C ARG A 4 19.64 -10.53 -62.04
N LYS A 5 20.05 -11.18 -63.13
CA LYS A 5 20.33 -12.61 -63.26
C LYS A 5 21.78 -12.86 -62.82
N SER A 6 22.03 -13.90 -62.04
CA SER A 6 23.34 -14.56 -61.93
C SER A 6 23.06 -16.05 -61.63
N ARG A 7 22.96 -16.90 -62.66
CA ARG A 7 24.02 -17.79 -63.17
C ARG A 7 24.59 -18.73 -62.08
N ALA A 8 23.86 -19.81 -61.80
CA ALA A 8 24.43 -21.04 -61.29
C ALA A 8 25.09 -21.77 -62.47
N LYS A 9 26.37 -22.14 -62.32
CA LYS A 9 27.09 -23.02 -63.23
C LYS A 9 26.77 -24.45 -62.81
N GLU A 10 25.94 -25.14 -63.59
CA GLU A 10 25.93 -26.59 -63.64
C GLU A 10 27.28 -27.04 -64.22
N SER A 11 28.08 -27.69 -63.37
CA SER A 11 29.28 -28.41 -63.78
C SER A 11 28.86 -29.84 -64.10
N SER A 12 28.35 -30.04 -65.31
CA SER A 12 28.24 -31.35 -65.94
C SER A 12 29.66 -31.87 -66.23
N SER A 13 30.21 -32.68 -65.33
CA SER A 13 31.41 -33.47 -65.63
C SER A 13 31.00 -34.67 -66.48
N PRO A 14 31.63 -34.89 -67.63
CA PRO A 14 31.29 -35.99 -68.52
C PRO A 14 31.72 -37.32 -67.89
N LEU A 15 30.82 -38.32 -67.96
CA LEU A 15 31.19 -39.72 -67.87
C LEU A 15 32.36 -39.95 -68.82
N VAL A 16 33.54 -40.19 -68.28
CA VAL A 16 34.66 -40.76 -69.03
C VAL A 16 34.32 -42.23 -69.22
N GLN A 17 33.63 -42.52 -70.32
CA GLN A 17 33.63 -43.87 -70.87
C GLN A 17 35.07 -44.18 -71.27
N HIS A 18 35.74 -45.02 -70.48
CA HIS A 18 36.94 -45.69 -70.94
C HIS A 18 36.52 -46.65 -72.05
N GLU A 19 36.58 -46.18 -73.31
CA GLU A 19 36.70 -47.06 -74.47
C GLU A 19 37.94 -47.92 -74.23
N GLN A 20 37.73 -49.18 -73.85
CA GLN A 20 38.75 -50.21 -73.99
C GLN A 20 39.01 -50.36 -75.50
N VAL A 21 40.01 -49.63 -75.99
CA VAL A 21 40.56 -49.83 -77.33
C VAL A 21 41.21 -51.22 -77.33
N SER A 22 40.45 -52.21 -77.79
CA SER A 22 40.96 -53.54 -78.11
C SER A 22 41.94 -53.42 -79.29
N MET A 23 43.20 -53.16 -78.98
CA MET A 23 44.27 -52.92 -79.96
C MET A 23 44.78 -54.19 -80.66
N PHE A 24 44.04 -55.29 -80.59
CA PHE A 24 44.36 -56.53 -81.30
C PHE A 24 43.18 -56.95 -82.18
N SER A 25 43.04 -56.31 -83.35
CA SER A 25 42.14 -56.81 -84.39
C SER A 25 42.63 -58.20 -84.84
N PRO A 26 41.80 -59.26 -84.80
CA PRO A 26 42.22 -60.61 -85.17
C PRO A 26 42.73 -60.71 -86.61
N ARG A 27 42.29 -59.80 -87.50
CA ARG A 27 42.79 -59.69 -88.87
C ARG A 27 44.29 -59.39 -88.97
N ARG A 28 44.85 -58.57 -88.07
CA ARG A 28 46.29 -58.22 -88.08
C ARG A 28 47.16 -59.38 -87.60
N LEU A 29 46.69 -60.15 -86.62
CA LEU A 29 47.35 -61.37 -86.14
C LEU A 29 47.36 -62.46 -87.22
N VAL A 30 46.26 -62.63 -87.96
CA VAL A 30 46.18 -63.60 -89.07
C VAL A 30 47.12 -63.23 -90.22
N THR A 31 47.23 -61.94 -90.57
CA THR A 31 48.19 -61.49 -91.60
C THR A 31 49.65 -61.64 -91.15
N LEU A 32 49.97 -61.35 -89.89
CA LEU A 32 51.33 -61.54 -89.36
C LEU A 32 51.69 -63.03 -89.28
N ALA A 33 50.79 -63.88 -88.81
CA ALA A 33 50.98 -65.33 -88.80
C ALA A 33 51.17 -65.88 -90.23
N GLY A 34 50.39 -65.41 -91.20
CA GLY A 34 50.53 -65.80 -92.61
C GLY A 34 51.88 -65.41 -93.22
N ILE A 35 52.39 -64.21 -92.92
CA ILE A 35 53.71 -63.75 -93.38
C ILE A 35 54.83 -64.57 -92.73
N ILE A 36 54.72 -64.85 -91.42
CA ILE A 36 55.70 -65.69 -90.71
C ILE A 36 55.76 -67.09 -91.30
N ILE A 37 54.60 -67.71 -91.57
CA ILE A 37 54.53 -69.04 -92.21
C ILE A 37 55.15 -69.00 -93.61
N ALA A 38 54.86 -67.98 -94.42
CA ALA A 38 55.43 -67.86 -95.77
C ALA A 38 56.97 -67.68 -95.75
N VAL A 39 57.51 -66.91 -94.80
CA VAL A 39 58.96 -66.73 -94.62
C VAL A 39 59.62 -68.03 -94.15
N LEU A 40 59.01 -68.76 -93.22
CA LEU A 40 59.50 -70.06 -92.75
C LEU A 40 59.52 -71.10 -93.89
N VAL A 41 58.46 -71.16 -94.71
CA VAL A 41 58.41 -72.06 -95.87
C VAL A 41 59.48 -71.71 -96.91
N ALA A 42 59.70 -70.41 -97.15
CA ALA A 42 60.76 -69.95 -98.06
C ALA A 42 62.17 -70.26 -97.52
N GLN A 43 62.41 -70.08 -96.22
CA GLN A 43 63.69 -70.40 -95.58
C GLN A 43 63.98 -71.91 -95.59
N VAL A 44 62.99 -72.73 -95.26
CA VAL A 44 63.10 -74.21 -95.31
C VAL A 44 63.31 -74.69 -96.75
N GLY A 45 62.58 -74.11 -97.72
CA GLY A 45 62.76 -74.41 -99.14
C GLY A 45 64.14 -74.02 -99.68
N TYR A 46 64.69 -72.87 -99.26
CA TYR A 46 66.04 -72.43 -99.61
C TYR A 46 67.11 -73.34 -98.99
N PHE A 47 66.91 -73.78 -97.74
CA PHE A 47 67.77 -74.73 -97.05
C PHE A 47 67.84 -76.08 -97.77
N TYR A 48 66.69 -76.60 -98.20
CA TYR A 48 66.58 -77.86 -98.94
C TYR A 48 67.25 -77.77 -100.34
N TRP A 49 67.16 -76.60 -100.98
CA TRP A 49 67.82 -76.33 -102.25
C TRP A 49 69.35 -76.28 -102.13
N GLN A 50 69.90 -75.67 -101.08
CA GLN A 50 71.36 -75.65 -100.82
C GLN A 50 71.92 -77.04 -100.47
N LEU A 51 71.16 -77.86 -99.73
CA LEU A 51 71.55 -79.23 -99.36
C LEU A 51 71.67 -80.14 -100.61
N ASN A 52 70.77 -79.96 -101.59
CA ASN A 52 70.71 -80.77 -102.81
C ASN A 52 71.82 -80.42 -103.82
N GLN A 53 72.48 -79.27 -103.69
CA GLN A 53 73.65 -78.90 -104.50
C GLN A 53 75.00 -79.42 -103.96
N GLY A 54 75.00 -80.15 -102.84
CA GLY A 54 76.25 -80.64 -102.22
C GLY A 54 77.16 -79.53 -101.69
N GLN A 55 76.61 -78.33 -101.49
CA GLN A 55 77.34 -77.11 -101.15
C GLN A 55 77.37 -76.84 -99.63
N MET A 56 76.72 -77.70 -98.84
CA MET A 56 76.68 -77.64 -97.39
C MET A 56 77.12 -78.98 -96.81
N ASP A 57 78.25 -78.99 -96.11
CA ASP A 57 78.70 -80.14 -95.34
C ASP A 57 77.73 -80.39 -94.16
N SER A 58 77.50 -81.65 -93.79
CA SER A 58 76.63 -82.07 -92.66
C SER A 58 76.88 -81.27 -91.37
N LEU A 59 78.14 -80.87 -91.14
CA LEU A 59 78.56 -80.07 -89.99
C LEU A 59 78.02 -78.62 -90.01
N SER A 60 77.84 -78.02 -91.19
CA SER A 60 77.27 -76.68 -91.36
C SER A 60 75.77 -76.65 -91.09
N VAL A 61 75.08 -77.72 -91.49
CA VAL A 61 73.64 -77.90 -91.22
C VAL A 61 73.39 -78.08 -89.73
N GLN A 62 74.22 -78.89 -89.05
CA GLN A 62 74.13 -79.08 -87.61
C GLN A 62 74.33 -77.76 -86.86
N LYS A 63 75.34 -76.97 -87.24
CA LYS A 63 75.61 -75.68 -86.62
C LYS A 63 74.45 -74.69 -86.75
N GLN A 64 73.80 -74.62 -87.91
CA GLN A 64 72.63 -73.77 -88.10
C GLN A 64 71.42 -74.27 -87.29
N LEU A 65 71.26 -75.58 -87.15
CA LEU A 65 70.19 -76.16 -86.34
C LEU A 65 70.39 -75.86 -84.85
N ASP A 66 71.63 -76.00 -84.35
CA ASP A 66 72.00 -75.61 -82.98
C ASP A 66 71.78 -74.11 -82.74
N GLU A 67 72.11 -73.25 -83.70
CA GLU A 67 71.84 -71.80 -83.64
C GLU A 67 70.32 -71.48 -83.59
N TYR A 68 69.50 -72.21 -84.35
CA TYR A 68 68.04 -72.05 -84.28
C TYR A 68 67.45 -72.58 -82.97
N GLU A 69 67.97 -73.70 -82.46
CA GLU A 69 67.58 -74.25 -81.15
C GLU A 69 67.89 -73.25 -80.03
N GLN A 70 69.09 -72.66 -80.06
CA GLN A 70 69.46 -71.60 -79.11
C GLN A 70 68.54 -70.38 -79.22
N GLN A 71 68.22 -69.93 -80.45
CA GLN A 71 67.27 -68.82 -80.64
C GLN A 71 65.85 -69.14 -80.15
N LEU A 72 65.40 -70.40 -80.28
CA LEU A 72 64.11 -70.84 -79.76
C LEU A 72 64.11 -70.84 -78.23
N LEU A 73 65.18 -71.31 -77.60
CA LEU A 73 65.36 -71.27 -76.15
C LEU A 73 65.38 -69.82 -75.63
N ASP A 74 66.12 -68.92 -76.27
CA ASP A 74 66.18 -67.51 -75.89
C ASP A 74 64.82 -66.82 -76.03
N LYS A 75 64.07 -67.12 -77.11
CA LYS A 75 62.70 -66.62 -77.29
C LYS A 75 61.73 -67.20 -76.28
N GLN A 76 61.86 -68.48 -75.93
CA GLN A 76 61.02 -69.12 -74.92
C GLN A 76 61.28 -68.48 -73.54
N ALA A 77 62.54 -68.26 -73.17
CA ALA A 77 62.90 -67.57 -71.94
C ALA A 77 62.33 -66.14 -71.89
N LEU A 78 62.35 -65.42 -73.01
CA LEU A 78 61.74 -64.09 -73.12
C LEU A 78 60.20 -64.14 -72.99
N ILE A 79 59.55 -65.15 -73.58
CA ILE A 79 58.10 -65.36 -73.44
C ILE A 79 57.75 -65.63 -71.97
N ASP A 80 58.50 -66.48 -71.29
CA ASP A 80 58.28 -66.80 -69.88
C ASP A 80 58.48 -65.57 -68.99
N GLU A 81 59.49 -64.74 -69.28
CA GLU A 81 59.69 -63.46 -68.59
C GLU A 81 58.51 -62.50 -68.81
N PHE A 82 58.01 -62.36 -70.04
CA PHE A 82 56.83 -61.53 -70.32
C PHE A 82 55.56 -62.08 -69.64
N GLN A 83 55.38 -63.40 -69.59
CA GLN A 83 54.26 -64.01 -68.88
C GLN A 83 54.34 -63.74 -67.37
N GLN A 84 55.54 -63.79 -66.79
CA GLN A 84 55.77 -63.44 -65.40
C GLN A 84 55.51 -61.94 -65.12
N GLN A 85 55.93 -61.05 -66.03
CA GLN A 85 55.63 -59.62 -65.91
C GLN A 85 54.12 -59.35 -66.03
N LEU A 86 53.42 -60.02 -66.95
CA LEU A 86 51.98 -59.90 -67.11
C LEU A 86 51.22 -60.38 -65.88
N SER A 87 51.61 -61.52 -65.30
CA SER A 87 50.97 -62.02 -64.06
C SER A 87 51.23 -61.09 -62.88
N SER A 88 52.43 -60.55 -62.75
CA SER A 88 52.75 -59.55 -61.73
C SER A 88 51.93 -58.27 -61.90
N LYS A 89 51.76 -57.78 -63.14
CA LYS A 89 50.94 -56.59 -63.43
C LYS A 89 49.46 -56.85 -63.20
N GLN A 90 48.98 -58.05 -63.52
CA GLN A 90 47.60 -58.45 -63.24
C GLN A 90 47.31 -58.47 -61.75
N ALA A 91 48.22 -59.04 -60.93
CA ALA A 91 48.10 -59.03 -59.47
C ALA A 91 48.11 -57.60 -58.89
N GLN A 92 48.94 -56.70 -59.43
CA GLN A 92 48.96 -55.29 -59.03
C GLN A 92 47.64 -54.58 -59.36
N LEU A 93 47.03 -54.86 -60.51
CA LEU A 93 45.74 -54.28 -60.88
C LEU A 93 44.61 -54.78 -59.97
N GLU A 94 44.62 -56.06 -59.61
CA GLU A 94 43.65 -56.64 -58.67
C GLU A 94 43.79 -56.02 -57.27
N GLU A 95 45.01 -55.82 -56.78
CA GLU A 95 45.26 -55.12 -55.50
C GLU A 95 44.76 -53.66 -55.56
N GLN A 96 45.04 -52.95 -56.65
CA GLN A 96 44.56 -51.57 -56.84
C GLN A 96 43.03 -51.51 -56.90
N GLN A 97 42.37 -52.48 -57.52
CA GLN A 97 40.92 -52.54 -57.57
C GLN A 97 40.32 -52.71 -56.18
N LEU A 98 40.90 -53.57 -55.34
CA LEU A 98 40.45 -53.73 -53.95
C LEU A 98 40.58 -52.42 -53.14
N VAL A 99 41.66 -51.67 -53.35
CA VAL A 99 41.84 -50.35 -52.70
C VAL A 99 40.80 -49.34 -53.19
N ILE A 100 40.47 -49.35 -54.49
CA ILE A 100 39.41 -48.50 -55.05
C ILE A 100 38.07 -48.84 -54.40
N ASP A 101 37.73 -50.13 -54.30
CA ASP A 101 36.48 -50.58 -53.70
C ASP A 101 36.40 -50.16 -52.21
N GLU A 102 37.48 -50.28 -51.45
CA GLU A 102 37.54 -49.81 -50.04
C GLU A 102 37.35 -48.28 -49.94
N LEU A 103 37.96 -47.51 -50.85
CA LEU A 103 37.82 -46.06 -50.87
C LEU A 103 36.39 -45.64 -51.24
N ASP A 104 35.75 -46.34 -52.17
CA ASP A 104 34.36 -46.11 -52.55
C ASP A 104 33.40 -46.39 -51.39
N GLU A 105 33.61 -47.49 -50.65
CA GLU A 105 32.85 -47.76 -49.43
C GLU A 105 33.02 -46.65 -48.38
N ARG A 106 34.25 -46.17 -48.16
CA ARG A 106 34.51 -45.05 -47.24
C ARG A 106 33.87 -43.75 -47.70
N LEU A 107 33.84 -43.49 -49.01
CA LEU A 107 33.19 -42.30 -49.58
C LEU A 107 31.68 -42.34 -49.36
N ILE A 108 31.04 -43.50 -49.51
CA ILE A 108 29.60 -43.67 -49.23
C ILE A 108 29.31 -43.33 -47.76
N VAL A 109 30.08 -43.89 -46.81
CA VAL A 109 29.90 -43.61 -45.38
C VAL A 109 30.08 -42.12 -45.06
N LEU A 110 31.07 -41.46 -45.66
CA LEU A 110 31.29 -40.02 -45.47
C LEU A 110 30.15 -39.16 -46.05
N ASP A 111 29.57 -39.56 -47.18
CA ASP A 111 28.42 -38.86 -47.76
C ASP A 111 27.17 -39.00 -46.87
N GLU A 112 26.91 -40.21 -46.36
CA GLU A 112 25.83 -40.45 -45.39
C GLU A 112 26.00 -39.59 -44.13
N GLN A 113 27.22 -39.51 -43.58
CA GLN A 113 27.54 -38.63 -42.45
C GLN A 113 27.34 -37.15 -42.80
N SER A 114 27.74 -36.72 -44.01
CA SER A 114 27.55 -35.34 -44.47
C SER A 114 26.06 -34.98 -44.55
N VAL A 115 25.23 -35.89 -45.07
CA VAL A 115 23.78 -35.71 -45.15
C VAL A 115 23.18 -35.63 -43.74
N PHE A 116 23.58 -36.51 -42.83
CA PHE A 116 23.13 -36.51 -41.44
C PHE A 116 23.44 -35.17 -40.75
N PHE A 117 24.69 -34.71 -40.80
CA PHE A 117 25.07 -33.43 -40.18
C PHE A 117 24.37 -32.24 -40.81
N LYS A 118 24.14 -32.24 -42.12
CA LYS A 118 23.34 -31.19 -42.78
C LYS A 118 21.90 -31.15 -42.26
N GLN A 119 21.28 -32.31 -42.05
CA GLN A 119 19.93 -32.39 -41.49
C GLN A 119 19.89 -31.88 -40.04
N GLU A 120 20.87 -32.27 -39.22
CA GLU A 120 20.97 -31.80 -37.82
C GLU A 120 21.22 -30.29 -37.73
N ILE A 121 22.11 -29.74 -38.56
CA ILE A 121 22.35 -28.29 -38.65
C ILE A 121 21.08 -27.54 -39.05
N ASN A 122 20.33 -28.07 -40.01
CA ASN A 122 19.06 -27.45 -40.42
C ASN A 122 18.03 -27.49 -39.29
N ALA A 123 17.88 -28.61 -38.60
CA ALA A 123 16.94 -28.77 -37.49
C ALA A 123 17.29 -27.84 -36.30
N THR A 124 18.57 -27.76 -35.95
CA THR A 124 19.05 -26.87 -34.90
C THR A 124 18.91 -25.40 -35.29
N SER A 125 19.13 -25.06 -36.57
CA SER A 125 18.90 -23.70 -37.08
C SER A 125 17.43 -23.30 -37.00
N THR A 126 16.49 -24.18 -37.37
CA THR A 126 15.06 -23.92 -37.22
C THR A 126 14.65 -23.74 -35.76
N LEU A 127 15.16 -24.60 -34.87
CA LEU A 127 14.89 -24.50 -33.44
C LEU A 127 15.42 -23.19 -32.86
N LEU A 128 16.59 -22.72 -33.32
CA LEU A 128 17.18 -21.45 -32.89
C LEU A 128 16.34 -20.25 -33.34
N VAL A 129 15.77 -20.29 -34.55
CA VAL A 129 14.83 -19.27 -35.02
C VAL A 129 13.57 -19.23 -34.15
N ASP A 130 12.99 -20.40 -33.86
CA ASP A 130 11.80 -20.51 -33.01
C ASP A 130 12.08 -19.97 -31.59
N LYS A 131 13.21 -20.35 -30.99
CA LYS A 131 13.60 -19.87 -29.66
C LYS A 131 13.87 -18.37 -29.64
N ASN A 132 14.49 -17.81 -30.68
CA ASN A 132 14.66 -16.37 -30.79
C ASN A 132 13.32 -15.63 -30.91
N SER A 133 12.33 -16.20 -31.61
CA SER A 133 10.99 -15.62 -31.67
C SER A 133 10.28 -15.64 -30.31
N GLU A 134 10.42 -16.75 -29.56
CA GLU A 134 9.90 -16.87 -28.20
C GLU A 134 10.53 -15.85 -27.25
N ILE A 135 11.86 -15.65 -27.34
CA ILE A 135 12.58 -14.63 -26.56
C ILE A 135 12.04 -13.23 -26.89
N ALA A 136 11.87 -12.89 -28.18
CA ALA A 136 11.35 -11.59 -28.58
C ALA A 136 9.92 -11.33 -28.06
N ASP A 137 9.07 -12.35 -28.06
CA ASP A 137 7.72 -12.26 -27.50
C ASP A 137 7.74 -12.06 -25.98
N LEU A 138 8.62 -12.78 -25.25
CA LEU A 138 8.79 -12.62 -23.82
C LEU A 138 9.34 -11.24 -23.44
N GLU A 139 10.31 -10.72 -24.20
CA GLU A 139 10.85 -9.37 -24.00
C GLU A 139 9.76 -8.31 -24.17
N LYS A 140 8.90 -8.47 -25.16
CA LYS A 140 7.74 -7.60 -25.38
C LYS A 140 6.76 -7.67 -24.21
N GLN A 141 6.39 -8.87 -23.78
CA GLN A 141 5.50 -9.06 -22.62
C GLN A 141 6.08 -8.45 -21.34
N PHE A 142 7.40 -8.57 -21.16
CA PHE A 142 8.11 -7.97 -20.04
C PHE A 142 8.05 -6.44 -20.09
N ALA A 143 8.32 -5.84 -21.25
CA ALA A 143 8.24 -4.39 -21.45
C ALA A 143 6.81 -3.86 -21.19
N ASP A 144 5.78 -4.55 -21.71
CA ASP A 144 4.38 -4.21 -21.49
C ASP A 144 3.99 -4.30 -20.01
N SER A 145 4.43 -5.36 -19.32
CA SER A 145 4.22 -5.55 -17.89
C SER A 145 4.90 -4.45 -17.07
N GLN A 146 6.13 -4.08 -17.41
CA GLN A 146 6.85 -2.99 -16.75
C GLN A 146 6.13 -1.65 -16.94
N LYS A 147 5.61 -1.38 -18.14
CA LYS A 147 4.82 -0.18 -18.44
C LYS A 147 3.51 -0.15 -17.64
N ALA A 148 2.82 -1.29 -17.56
CA ALA A 148 1.61 -1.43 -16.76
C ALA A 148 1.88 -1.19 -15.27
N LEU A 149 2.98 -1.73 -14.74
CA LEU A 149 3.40 -1.54 -13.35
C LEU A 149 3.71 -0.06 -13.06
N LYS A 150 4.46 0.62 -13.94
CA LYS A 150 4.72 2.07 -13.82
C LYS A 150 3.43 2.92 -13.85
N LYS A 151 2.45 2.53 -14.67
CA LYS A 151 1.13 3.20 -14.70
C LYS A 151 0.35 2.97 -13.40
N LYS A 152 0.36 1.74 -12.87
CA LYS A 152 -0.32 1.42 -11.61
C LYS A 152 0.34 2.11 -10.42
N SER A 153 1.67 2.18 -10.37
CA SER A 153 2.38 2.87 -9.29
C SER A 153 2.10 4.38 -9.28
N SER A 154 2.07 5.03 -10.44
CA SER A 154 1.71 6.46 -10.54
C SER A 154 0.25 6.71 -10.17
N GLN A 155 -0.66 5.81 -10.54
CA GLN A 155 -2.06 5.85 -10.11
C GLN A 155 -2.18 5.74 -8.58
N LEU A 156 -1.50 4.77 -7.96
CA LEU A 156 -1.49 4.59 -6.51
C LEU A 156 -0.95 5.82 -5.79
N TYR A 157 0.17 6.37 -6.25
CA TYR A 157 0.73 7.61 -5.68
C TYR A 157 -0.27 8.77 -5.74
N SER A 158 -0.94 8.95 -6.89
CA SER A 158 -1.95 10.01 -7.05
C SER A 158 -3.18 9.79 -6.16
N LEU A 159 -3.56 8.54 -5.91
CA LEU A 159 -4.70 8.18 -5.07
C LEU A 159 -4.35 8.41 -3.61
N GLN A 160 -3.19 7.95 -3.17
CA GLN A 160 -2.67 8.17 -1.82
C GLN A 160 -2.61 9.67 -1.51
N ARG A 161 -2.02 10.48 -2.39
CA ARG A 161 -1.94 11.93 -2.19
C ARG A 161 -3.31 12.61 -2.09
N ARG A 162 -4.29 12.16 -2.90
CA ARG A 162 -5.67 12.65 -2.81
C ARG A 162 -6.30 12.28 -1.49
N PHE A 163 -6.19 11.01 -1.10
CA PHE A 163 -6.71 10.51 0.16
C PHE A 163 -6.13 11.24 1.36
N GLU A 164 -4.80 11.42 1.42
CA GLU A 164 -4.14 12.20 2.47
C GLU A 164 -4.62 13.65 2.53
N LYS A 165 -4.80 14.30 1.36
CA LYS A 165 -5.32 15.66 1.29
C LYS A 165 -6.76 15.74 1.81
N ASP A 166 -7.61 14.83 1.39
CA ASP A 166 -9.02 14.80 1.77
C ASP A 166 -9.17 14.53 3.28
N LEU A 167 -8.37 13.60 3.81
CA LEU A 167 -8.35 13.26 5.23
C LEU A 167 -7.84 14.43 6.09
N ASN A 168 -6.76 15.09 5.66
CA ASN A 168 -6.26 16.29 6.32
C ASN A 168 -7.27 17.45 6.28
N SER A 169 -7.97 17.63 5.15
CA SER A 169 -9.04 18.63 5.02
C SER A 169 -10.22 18.33 5.96
N ALA A 170 -10.64 17.06 6.04
CA ALA A 170 -11.70 16.62 6.96
C ALA A 170 -11.30 16.85 8.42
N ILE A 171 -10.09 16.45 8.82
CA ILE A 171 -9.55 16.70 10.16
C ILE A 171 -9.51 18.19 10.47
N ALA A 172 -9.05 19.03 9.54
CA ALA A 172 -9.01 20.47 9.73
C ALA A 172 -10.42 21.07 9.92
N LYS A 173 -11.41 20.58 9.17
CA LYS A 173 -12.81 21.01 9.31
C LYS A 173 -13.39 20.64 10.67
N GLU A 174 -13.19 19.39 11.11
CA GLU A 174 -13.68 18.95 12.42
C GLU A 174 -12.96 19.66 13.57
N ARG A 175 -11.64 19.91 13.47
CA ARG A 175 -10.92 20.74 14.45
C ARG A 175 -11.49 22.16 14.56
N ARG A 176 -11.85 22.79 13.44
CA ARG A 176 -12.48 24.12 13.45
C ARG A 176 -13.84 24.10 14.15
N LYS A 177 -14.66 23.08 13.88
CA LYS A 177 -15.96 22.90 14.56
C LYS A 177 -15.79 22.68 16.06
N LEU A 178 -14.85 21.80 16.45
CA LEU A 178 -14.55 21.52 17.85
C LEU A 178 -14.10 22.80 18.57
N ASN A 179 -13.15 23.54 18.00
CA ASN A 179 -12.66 24.79 18.58
C ASN A 179 -13.77 25.84 18.69
N HIS A 180 -14.64 25.93 17.70
CA HIS A 180 -15.78 26.84 17.73
C HIS A 180 -16.78 26.45 18.82
N SER A 181 -17.13 25.16 18.91
CA SER A 181 -18.00 24.65 19.97
C SER A 181 -17.41 24.88 21.36
N GLN A 182 -16.10 24.67 21.52
CA GLN A 182 -15.40 24.92 22.79
C GLN A 182 -15.49 26.40 23.18
N LEU A 183 -15.26 27.31 22.22
CA LEU A 183 -15.37 28.75 22.45
C LEU A 183 -16.79 29.15 22.91
N MET A 184 -17.83 28.56 22.30
CA MET A 184 -19.21 28.84 22.69
C MET A 184 -19.50 28.36 24.12
N VAL A 185 -19.03 27.16 24.48
CA VAL A 185 -19.17 26.64 25.85
C VAL A 185 -18.43 27.52 26.86
N ASP A 186 -17.22 27.98 26.53
CA ASP A 186 -16.45 28.87 27.40
C ASP A 186 -17.16 30.23 27.60
N GLN A 187 -17.83 30.75 26.55
CA GLN A 187 -18.65 31.95 26.63
C GLN A 187 -19.89 31.75 27.51
N GLU A 188 -20.61 30.65 27.35
CA GLU A 188 -21.77 30.32 28.19
C GLU A 188 -21.38 30.16 29.65
N LEU A 189 -20.26 29.48 29.94
CA LEU A 189 -19.74 29.35 31.31
C LEU A 189 -19.38 30.72 31.91
N ALA A 190 -18.80 31.64 31.13
CA ALA A 190 -18.51 32.99 31.60
C ALA A 190 -19.79 33.78 31.90
N GLN A 191 -20.82 33.65 31.05
CA GLN A 191 -22.12 34.28 31.28
C GLN A 191 -22.81 33.72 32.54
N LEU A 192 -22.83 32.40 32.70
CA LEU A 192 -23.40 31.75 33.87
C LEU A 192 -22.70 32.17 35.16
N LYS A 193 -21.36 32.28 35.16
CA LYS A 193 -20.61 32.80 36.31
C LYS A 193 -20.96 34.25 36.64
N SER A 194 -21.19 35.09 35.62
CA SER A 194 -21.64 36.46 35.82
C SER A 194 -23.05 36.50 36.43
N GLN A 195 -23.96 35.66 35.95
CA GLN A 195 -25.32 35.55 36.49
C GLN A 195 -25.32 35.02 37.92
N GLU A 196 -24.49 34.02 38.22
CA GLU A 196 -24.32 33.49 39.58
C GLU A 196 -23.83 34.57 40.55
N ALA A 197 -22.85 35.39 40.12
CA ALA A 197 -22.39 36.53 40.92
C ALA A 197 -23.48 37.58 41.14
N GLU A 198 -24.29 37.88 40.12
CA GLU A 198 -25.42 38.83 40.24
C GLU A 198 -26.50 38.30 41.20
N ILE A 199 -26.86 37.02 41.08
CA ILE A 199 -27.82 36.38 41.99
C ILE A 199 -27.27 36.37 43.41
N SER A 200 -25.99 36.03 43.60
CA SER A 200 -25.35 36.06 44.92
C SER A 200 -25.37 37.46 45.54
N ALA A 201 -25.21 38.53 44.75
CA ALA A 201 -25.33 39.90 45.24
C ALA A 201 -26.78 40.21 45.66
N LYS A 202 -27.77 39.84 44.84
CA LYS A 202 -29.20 40.04 45.18
C LYS A 202 -29.61 39.27 46.43
N ILE A 203 -29.08 38.07 46.65
CA ILE A 203 -29.32 37.30 47.88
C ILE A 203 -28.78 38.09 49.09
N SER A 204 -27.56 38.64 49.00
CA SER A 204 -27.01 39.49 50.07
C SER A 204 -27.86 40.73 50.34
N ASP A 205 -28.42 41.36 49.31
CA ASP A 205 -29.32 42.50 49.47
C ASP A 205 -30.61 42.08 50.17
N VAL A 206 -31.20 40.94 49.79
CA VAL A 206 -32.40 40.38 50.43
C VAL A 206 -32.13 40.07 51.91
N ASP A 207 -30.99 39.47 52.25
CA ASP A 207 -30.59 39.22 53.63
C ASP A 207 -30.51 40.53 54.45
N GLU A 208 -30.05 41.63 53.84
CA GLU A 208 -30.04 42.95 54.49
C GLU A 208 -31.47 43.50 54.68
N TRP A 209 -32.34 43.35 53.68
CA TRP A 209 -33.74 43.75 53.78
C TRP A 209 -34.52 42.94 54.83
N GLU A 210 -34.24 41.63 54.96
CA GLU A 210 -34.83 40.80 56.01
C GLU A 210 -34.41 41.27 57.40
N ARG A 211 -33.13 41.62 57.61
CA ARG A 211 -32.68 42.23 58.86
C ARG A 211 -33.39 43.55 59.17
N LYS A 212 -33.49 44.45 58.19
CA LYS A 212 -34.21 45.72 58.36
C LYS A 212 -35.69 45.49 58.67
N ARG A 213 -36.31 44.51 58.03
CA ARG A 213 -37.70 44.14 58.31
C ARG A 213 -37.87 43.65 59.75
N GLU A 214 -37.01 42.76 60.23
CA GLU A 214 -37.04 42.30 61.63
C GLU A 214 -36.84 43.47 62.63
N GLU A 215 -35.96 44.42 62.31
CA GLU A 215 -35.79 45.65 63.10
C GLU A 215 -37.07 46.49 63.13
N PHE A 216 -37.73 46.69 61.97
CA PHE A 216 -39.01 47.39 61.92
C PHE A 216 -40.12 46.65 62.66
N GLU A 217 -40.23 45.32 62.53
CA GLU A 217 -41.23 44.53 63.27
C GLU A 217 -41.07 44.68 64.79
N LYS A 218 -39.82 44.72 65.29
CA LYS A 218 -39.54 45.02 66.70
C LYS A 218 -40.00 46.42 67.09
N LEU A 219 -39.68 47.44 66.29
CA LEU A 219 -40.10 48.83 66.55
C LEU A 219 -41.62 49.02 66.50
N TYR A 220 -42.32 48.32 65.60
CA TYR A 220 -43.78 48.34 65.56
C TYR A 220 -44.39 47.64 66.77
N ALA A 221 -43.82 46.50 67.20
CA ALA A 221 -44.29 45.81 68.40
C ALA A 221 -44.13 46.68 69.66
N THR A 222 -43.01 47.42 69.79
CA THR A 222 -42.83 48.36 70.91
C THR A 222 -43.78 49.55 70.82
N SER A 223 -43.96 50.15 69.64
CA SER A 223 -44.87 51.29 69.46
C SER A 223 -46.35 50.92 69.68
N ALA A 224 -46.78 49.72 69.25
CA ALA A 224 -48.12 49.23 69.50
C ALA A 224 -48.38 49.00 71.01
N LEU A 225 -47.37 48.48 71.73
CA LEU A 225 -47.43 48.29 73.17
C LEU A 225 -47.49 49.65 73.91
N GLU A 226 -46.69 50.63 73.49
CA GLU A 226 -46.73 51.99 74.03
C GLU A 226 -48.13 52.61 73.89
N LYS A 227 -48.72 52.56 72.70
CA LYS A 227 -50.06 53.12 72.46
C LYS A 227 -51.15 52.43 73.30
N GLN A 228 -51.07 51.10 73.46
CA GLN A 228 -51.99 50.37 74.32
C GLN A 228 -51.84 50.79 75.80
N ASN A 229 -50.61 51.02 76.25
CA ASN A 229 -50.36 51.53 77.58
C ASN A 229 -50.88 52.96 77.77
N GLU A 230 -50.76 53.83 76.75
CA GLU A 230 -51.31 55.20 76.77
C GLU A 230 -52.83 55.20 76.89
N GLU A 231 -53.52 54.39 76.09
CA GLU A 231 -54.98 54.25 76.13
C GLU A 231 -55.45 53.74 77.51
N ARG A 232 -54.71 52.80 78.09
CA ARG A 232 -55.01 52.29 79.44
C ARG A 232 -54.84 53.37 80.51
N VAL A 233 -53.80 54.20 80.43
CA VAL A 233 -53.62 55.33 81.36
C VAL A 233 -54.71 56.37 81.17
N SER A 234 -55.06 56.71 79.92
CA SER A 234 -56.16 57.65 79.63
C SER A 234 -57.48 57.18 80.23
N ASN A 235 -57.83 55.90 80.05
CA ASN A 235 -59.05 55.34 80.65
C ASN A 235 -59.04 55.42 82.18
N LEU A 236 -57.89 55.18 82.83
CA LEU A 236 -57.78 55.35 84.28
C LEU A 236 -57.93 56.81 84.71
N MET A 237 -57.40 57.76 83.92
CA MET A 237 -57.59 59.20 84.16
C MET A 237 -59.04 59.62 83.99
N ASP A 238 -59.74 59.09 82.99
CA ASP A 238 -61.17 59.34 82.77
C ASP A 238 -62.02 58.79 83.93
N GLN A 239 -61.74 57.57 84.39
CA GLN A 239 -62.36 56.99 85.59
C GLN A 239 -62.14 57.86 86.82
N PHE A 240 -60.93 58.39 86.98
CA PHE A 240 -60.64 59.33 88.06
C PHE A 240 -61.46 60.62 87.96
N ASN A 241 -61.57 61.20 86.75
CA ASN A 241 -62.36 62.42 86.53
C ASN A 241 -63.86 62.20 86.73
N GLU A 242 -64.37 61.01 86.42
CA GLU A 242 -65.78 60.65 86.59
C GLU A 242 -66.21 60.63 88.06
N LEU A 243 -65.30 60.33 88.98
CA LEU A 243 -65.59 60.37 90.42
C LEU A 243 -65.97 61.78 90.92
N ARG A 244 -65.61 62.84 90.16
CA ARG A 244 -65.95 64.26 90.42
C ARG A 244 -65.71 64.66 91.88
N VAL A 245 -64.57 64.24 92.40
CA VAL A 245 -64.15 64.53 93.77
C VAL A 245 -63.26 65.76 93.74
N ASP A 246 -63.53 66.72 94.62
CA ASP A 246 -62.61 67.83 94.85
C ASP A 246 -61.54 67.37 95.84
N LEU A 247 -60.31 67.20 95.36
CA LEU A 247 -59.24 66.67 96.20
C LEU A 247 -58.72 67.67 97.25
N ASP A 248 -59.05 68.96 97.14
CA ASP A 248 -58.64 70.00 98.09
C ASP A 248 -59.54 70.02 99.35
N VAL A 249 -60.72 69.40 99.26
CA VAL A 249 -61.76 69.46 100.29
C VAL A 249 -62.33 68.06 100.58
N VAL A 250 -62.29 67.66 101.85
CA VAL A 250 -62.87 66.38 102.29
C VAL A 250 -64.22 66.63 102.96
N ASN A 251 -65.32 66.18 102.35
CA ASN A 251 -66.63 66.19 103.00
C ASN A 251 -66.78 64.96 103.91
N GLU A 252 -66.65 65.13 105.23
CA GLU A 252 -66.69 64.02 106.18
C GLU A 252 -68.10 63.49 106.45
N CYS A 253 -69.13 64.26 106.11
CA CYS A 253 -70.51 63.97 106.46
C CYS A 253 -71.31 63.30 105.33
N ASP A 254 -70.77 63.32 104.11
CA ASP A 254 -71.31 62.59 102.96
C ASP A 254 -70.54 61.26 102.79
N LYS A 255 -71.21 60.16 103.13
CA LYS A 255 -70.64 58.82 103.02
C LYS A 255 -70.34 58.42 101.58
N ASP A 256 -71.12 58.93 100.62
CA ASP A 256 -70.93 58.67 99.20
C ASP A 256 -69.71 59.44 98.66
N TYR A 257 -69.53 60.68 99.12
CA TYR A 257 -68.31 61.47 98.83
C TYR A 257 -67.05 60.79 99.38
N LEU A 258 -67.07 60.33 100.63
CA LEU A 258 -65.93 59.63 101.25
C LEU A 258 -65.54 58.35 100.52
N TYR A 259 -66.52 57.61 99.99
CA TYR A 259 -66.27 56.42 99.18
C TYR A 259 -65.57 56.81 97.87
N ARG A 260 -66.13 57.77 97.13
CA ARG A 260 -65.54 58.29 95.88
C ARG A 260 -64.16 58.92 96.11
N TYR A 261 -63.93 59.60 97.23
CA TYR A 261 -62.64 60.20 97.59
C TYR A 261 -61.54 59.15 97.83
N ASN A 262 -61.85 58.08 98.56
CA ASN A 262 -60.89 56.99 98.78
C ASN A 262 -60.63 56.19 97.48
N GLU A 263 -61.65 56.02 96.66
CA GLU A 263 -61.54 55.40 95.33
C GLU A 263 -60.67 56.25 94.39
N ALA A 264 -60.88 57.56 94.35
CA ALA A 264 -60.07 58.51 93.58
C ALA A 264 -58.59 58.47 94.00
N LYS A 265 -58.32 58.41 95.31
CA LYS A 265 -56.95 58.26 95.84
C LYS A 265 -56.31 56.93 95.46
N SER A 266 -57.08 55.84 95.46
CA SER A 266 -56.62 54.52 95.02
C SER A 266 -56.31 54.49 93.52
N LEU A 267 -57.21 55.04 92.69
CA LEU A 267 -57.03 55.20 91.25
C LEU A 267 -55.81 56.05 90.91
N LEU A 268 -55.61 57.16 91.61
CA LEU A 268 -54.46 58.04 91.38
C LEU A 268 -53.13 57.34 91.70
N ASN A 269 -53.07 56.56 92.78
CA ASN A 269 -51.92 55.70 93.08
C ASN A 269 -51.71 54.62 92.01
N HIS A 270 -52.79 54.01 91.52
CA HIS A 270 -52.72 53.00 90.45
C HIS A 270 -52.18 53.60 89.15
N ILE A 271 -52.66 54.78 88.77
CA ILE A 271 -52.16 55.56 87.62
C ILE A 271 -50.66 55.86 87.82
N ARG A 272 -50.24 56.32 89.01
CA ARG A 272 -48.83 56.60 89.31
C ARG A 272 -47.94 55.38 89.11
N THR A 273 -48.31 54.24 89.71
CA THR A 273 -47.52 53.01 89.60
C THR A 273 -47.48 52.49 88.16
N PHE A 274 -48.57 52.62 87.41
CA PHE A 274 -48.62 52.21 86.02
C PHE A 274 -47.70 53.08 85.14
N ILE A 275 -47.78 54.40 85.28
CA ILE A 275 -46.93 55.35 84.54
C ILE A 275 -45.44 55.11 84.84
N GLN A 276 -45.08 54.87 86.11
CA GLN A 276 -43.70 54.57 86.52
C GLN A 276 -43.19 53.23 85.98
N LYS A 277 -44.04 52.19 85.98
CA LYS A 277 -43.66 50.84 85.54
C LYS A 277 -43.40 50.78 84.03
N TYR A 278 -44.10 51.58 83.24
CA TYR A 278 -44.03 51.57 81.78
C TYR A 278 -43.33 52.80 81.18
N GLU A 279 -42.63 53.59 82.00
CA GLU A 279 -41.86 54.78 81.58
C GLU A 279 -42.65 55.69 80.62
N MET A 280 -43.90 55.97 80.97
CA MET A 280 -44.83 56.71 80.10
C MET A 280 -44.37 58.16 79.85
N LYS A 281 -44.96 58.83 78.84
CA LYS A 281 -44.64 60.24 78.51
C LYS A 281 -44.84 61.19 79.71
N GLU A 282 -44.01 62.24 79.76
CA GLU A 282 -44.01 63.26 80.83
C GLU A 282 -45.39 63.90 81.07
N GLU A 283 -46.22 64.02 80.03
CA GLU A 283 -47.58 64.56 80.10
C GLU A 283 -48.47 63.83 81.12
N PHE A 284 -48.37 62.50 81.19
CA PHE A 284 -49.15 61.71 82.15
C PHE A 284 -48.63 61.87 83.60
N TYR A 285 -47.33 62.12 83.77
CA TYR A 285 -46.75 62.43 85.08
C TYR A 285 -47.27 63.76 85.63
N TYR A 286 -47.42 64.78 84.78
CA TYR A 286 -47.98 66.07 85.21
C TYR A 286 -49.40 65.94 85.76
N TYR A 287 -50.23 65.09 85.15
CA TYR A 287 -51.57 64.81 85.65
C TYR A 287 -51.56 64.24 87.08
N VAL A 288 -50.69 63.25 87.33
CA VAL A 288 -50.58 62.65 88.67
C VAL A 288 -50.04 63.65 89.67
N ILE A 289 -48.98 64.39 89.33
CA ILE A 289 -48.37 65.39 90.21
C ILE A 289 -49.36 66.50 90.59
N SER A 290 -50.14 67.00 89.63
CA SER A 290 -51.14 68.03 89.86
C SER A 290 -52.21 67.56 90.86
N ASN A 291 -52.77 66.37 90.65
CA ASN A 291 -53.80 65.82 91.55
C ASN A 291 -53.22 65.37 92.90
N ASP A 292 -52.00 64.85 92.95
CA ASP A 292 -51.31 64.51 94.20
C ASP A 292 -51.02 65.74 95.05
N SER A 293 -50.66 66.85 94.42
CA SER A 293 -50.44 68.10 95.11
C SER A 293 -51.72 68.58 95.80
N MET A 294 -52.88 68.37 95.17
CA MET A 294 -54.20 68.69 95.75
C MET A 294 -54.56 67.79 96.94
N ILE A 295 -54.25 66.50 96.90
CA ILE A 295 -54.47 65.60 98.06
C ILE A 295 -53.60 65.99 99.27
N ASN A 296 -52.41 66.53 99.01
CA ASN A 296 -51.43 66.87 100.04
C ASN A 296 -51.53 68.32 100.54
N SER A 297 -52.17 69.23 99.78
CA SER A 297 -52.44 70.60 100.22
C SER A 297 -53.59 70.62 101.22
N GLN A 298 -53.28 70.59 102.51
CA GLN A 298 -54.16 70.95 103.64
C GLN A 298 -55.67 70.65 103.46
N ASN A 299 -56.03 69.37 103.36
CA ASN A 299 -57.42 68.87 103.30
C ASN A 299 -58.34 69.62 104.26
N ARG A 300 -59.10 70.59 103.74
CA ARG A 300 -60.11 71.30 104.53
C ARG A 300 -61.25 70.32 104.72
N LYS A 301 -61.41 69.85 105.95
CA LYS A 301 -62.54 69.00 106.33
C LYS A 301 -63.77 69.89 106.41
N LEU A 302 -64.71 69.71 105.50
CA LEU A 302 -66.01 70.36 105.53
C LEU A 302 -67.07 69.33 105.90
N CYS A 303 -68.12 69.76 106.59
CA CYS A 303 -69.31 68.96 106.82
C CYS A 303 -70.47 69.75 106.23
N VAL A 304 -70.77 69.49 104.96
CA VAL A 304 -71.93 70.08 104.28
C VAL A 304 -72.95 68.96 104.15
N ALA A 305 -74.00 69.04 104.97
CA ALA A 305 -75.13 68.13 104.89
C ALA A 305 -76.04 68.59 103.74
N ASN A 306 -76.18 67.76 102.72
CA ASN A 306 -77.27 67.79 101.76
C ASN A 306 -78.10 66.52 101.93
#